data_AF-A0A519BUJ1-F1
#
_entry.id   AF-A0A519BUJ1-F1
#
_cell.length_a   1.000
_cell.length_b   1.000
_cell.length_c   1.000
_cell.angle_alpha   90.00
_cell.angle_beta   90.00
_cell.angle_gamma   90.00
#
_symmetry.space_group_name_H-M   'P 1'
#
loop_
_entity.id
_entity.type
_entity.pdbx_description
1 polymer ?
#
loop_
_entity_poly.entity_id
_entity_poly.type
_entity_poly.pdbx_seq_one_letter_code
_entity_poly.pdbx_strand_id
1 'polypeptide(L)'
;MILLSKIEEARKKITFAEYLLSQDDSKEFAAGAMKHIIDASKLAMEELTKFDAKQVKNIPLITQHFKKFKDEPYKEFHRFYIKILDSEYNSLQVSTNALKTVTDFVNQVEENRQVK
;
A
#
# COMPACT_ATOMS: atom_id res chain seq x y z
N MET A 1 -17.19 -16.21 11.71
CA MET A 1 -16.67 -14.98 11.09
C MET A 1 -15.38 -15.35 10.39
N ILE A 2 -15.35 -15.34 9.06
CA ILE A 2 -14.11 -15.63 8.32
C ILE A 2 -13.26 -14.38 8.44
N LEU A 3 -12.13 -14.46 9.15
CA LEU A 3 -11.12 -13.41 9.09
C LEU A 3 -10.57 -13.41 7.67
N LEU A 4 -10.85 -12.35 6.91
CA LEU A 4 -10.21 -12.13 5.62
C LEU A 4 -8.71 -11.97 5.85
N SER A 5 -7.90 -12.46 4.91
CA SER A 5 -6.48 -12.19 4.95
C SER A 5 -6.23 -10.68 4.73
N LYS A 6 -5.15 -10.15 5.30
CA LYS A 6 -4.80 -8.72 5.13
C LYS A 6 -4.65 -8.33 3.66
N ILE A 7 -4.24 -9.27 2.81
CA ILE A 7 -4.14 -9.08 1.35
C ILE A 7 -5.52 -8.98 0.69
N GLU A 8 -6.49 -9.81 1.09
CA GLU A 8 -7.86 -9.67 0.59
C GLU A 8 -8.48 -8.33 1.01
N GLU A 9 -8.20 -7.86 2.22
CA GLU A 9 -8.62 -6.54 2.67
C GLU A 9 -7.92 -5.42 1.88
N ALA A 10 -6.62 -5.57 1.60
CA ALA A 10 -5.87 -4.63 0.76
C ALA A 10 -6.44 -4.56 -0.66
N ARG A 11 -6.81 -5.70 -1.26
CA ARG A 11 -7.46 -5.76 -2.59
C ARG A 11 -8.79 -5.02 -2.60
N LYS A 12 -9.62 -5.19 -1.57
CA LYS A 12 -10.88 -4.42 -1.45
C LYS A 12 -10.61 -2.92 -1.41
N LYS A 13 -9.60 -2.48 -0.65
CA LYS A 13 -9.20 -1.07 -0.60
C LYS A 13 -8.75 -0.55 -1.97
N ILE A 14 -7.97 -1.34 -2.72
CA ILE A 14 -7.59 -1.02 -4.11
C ILE A 14 -8.82 -0.83 -4.99
N THR A 15 -9.78 -1.76 -4.97
CA THR A 15 -11.02 -1.66 -5.78
C THR A 15 -11.83 -0.42 -5.42
N PHE A 16 -11.91 -0.05 -4.14
CA PHE A 16 -12.56 1.20 -3.74
C PHE A 16 -11.81 2.43 -4.24
N ALA A 17 -10.47 2.43 -4.20
CA ALA A 17 -9.67 3.52 -4.74
C ALA A 17 -9.85 3.66 -6.26
N GLU A 18 -9.86 2.55 -6.99
CA GLU A 18 -10.16 2.50 -8.43
C GLU A 18 -11.53 3.12 -8.74
N TYR A 19 -12.56 2.72 -7.98
CA TYR A 19 -13.90 3.28 -8.12
C TYR A 19 -13.91 4.80 -7.93
N LEU A 20 -13.25 5.31 -6.87
CA LEU A 20 -13.17 6.74 -6.60
C LEU A 20 -12.42 7.51 -7.68
N LEU A 21 -11.30 6.98 -8.18
CA LEU A 21 -10.53 7.61 -9.26
C LEU A 21 -11.21 7.51 -10.64
N SER A 22 -12.19 6.62 -10.79
CA SER A 22 -13.01 6.54 -12.01
C SER A 22 -14.18 7.53 -12.03
N GLN A 23 -14.47 8.20 -10.90
CA GLN A 23 -15.44 9.30 -10.86
C GLN A 23 -14.85 10.56 -11.51
N ASP A 24 -15.65 11.63 -11.61
CA ASP A 24 -15.20 12.94 -12.09
C ASP A 24 -13.91 13.41 -11.36
N ASP A 25 -13.12 14.27 -12.03
CA ASP A 25 -11.84 14.81 -11.54
C ASP A 25 -12.04 15.81 -10.38
N SER A 26 -12.58 15.30 -9.27
CA SER A 26 -12.78 16.02 -8.03
C SER A 26 -11.62 15.74 -7.07
N LYS A 27 -11.15 16.81 -6.43
CA LYS A 27 -10.12 16.71 -5.38
C LYS A 27 -10.57 15.83 -4.21
N GLU A 28 -11.87 15.79 -3.94
CA GLU A 28 -12.45 14.97 -2.86
C GLU A 28 -12.33 13.47 -3.15
N PHE A 29 -12.61 13.06 -4.40
CA PHE A 29 -12.46 11.67 -4.80
C PHE A 29 -10.99 11.25 -4.84
N ALA A 30 -10.09 12.11 -5.31
CA ALA A 30 -8.65 11.85 -5.24
C ALA A 30 -8.17 11.66 -3.79
N ALA A 31 -8.59 12.54 -2.86
CA ALA A 31 -8.24 12.42 -1.44
C ALA A 31 -8.83 11.14 -0.81
N GLY A 32 -10.08 10.80 -1.13
CA GLY A 32 -10.73 9.56 -0.70
C GLY A 32 -9.97 8.33 -1.21
N ALA A 33 -9.63 8.29 -2.50
CA ALA A 33 -8.86 7.21 -3.10
C ALA A 33 -7.50 7.05 -2.42
N MET A 34 -6.80 8.17 -2.17
CA MET A 34 -5.50 8.15 -1.50
C MET A 34 -5.58 7.52 -0.11
N LYS A 35 -6.62 7.79 0.68
CA LYS A 35 -6.83 7.15 1.97
C LYS A 35 -6.93 5.62 1.83
N HIS A 36 -7.66 5.13 0.83
CA HIS A 36 -7.76 3.70 0.56
C HIS A 36 -6.44 3.09 0.07
N ILE A 37 -5.67 3.81 -0.77
CA ILE A 37 -4.33 3.40 -1.23
C ILE A 37 -3.35 3.28 -0.05
N ILE A 38 -3.39 4.24 0.88
CA ILE A 38 -2.61 4.21 2.12
C ILE A 38 -3.01 3.03 3.00
N ASP A 39 -4.30 2.77 3.17
CA ASP A 39 -4.77 1.61 3.94
C ASP A 39 -4.30 0.29 3.30
N ALA A 40 -4.42 0.15 1.98
CA ALA A 40 -3.98 -1.04 1.25
C ALA A 40 -2.47 -1.29 1.42
N SER A 41 -1.67 -0.24 1.28
CA SER A 41 -0.21 -0.35 1.45
C SER A 41 0.18 -0.74 2.87
N LYS A 42 -0.50 -0.21 3.91
CA LYS A 42 -0.29 -0.62 5.31
C LYS A 42 -0.60 -2.09 5.52
N LEU A 43 -1.76 -2.57 5.03
CA LEU A 43 -2.16 -3.96 5.15
C LEU A 43 -1.16 -4.92 4.49
N ALA A 44 -0.69 -4.58 3.29
CA ALA A 44 0.34 -5.34 2.60
C ALA A 44 1.69 -5.33 3.34
N MET A 45 2.09 -4.19 3.91
CA MET A 45 3.29 -4.06 4.73
C MET A 45 3.20 -4.90 6.01
N GLU A 46 2.05 -4.89 6.69
CA GLU A 46 1.82 -5.75 7.85
C GLU A 46 1.90 -7.23 7.49
N GLU A 47 1.36 -7.62 6.33
CA GLU A 47 1.44 -9.01 5.86
C GLU A 47 2.88 -9.43 5.54
N LEU A 48 3.63 -8.57 4.82
CA LEU A 48 5.00 -8.85 4.42
C LEU A 48 5.95 -8.93 5.62
N THR A 49 5.88 -7.92 6.50
CA THR A 49 6.84 -7.73 7.59
C THR A 49 6.45 -8.44 8.89
N LYS A 50 5.18 -8.87 8.99
CA LYS A 50 4.53 -9.35 10.22
C LYS A 50 4.49 -8.32 11.36
N PHE A 51 4.70 -7.05 11.02
CA PHE A 51 4.53 -5.94 11.95
C PHE A 51 3.06 -5.62 12.19
N ASP A 52 2.77 -5.03 13.34
CA ASP A 52 1.46 -4.47 13.66
C ASP A 52 1.26 -3.06 13.04
N ALA A 53 0.02 -2.56 13.13
CA ALA A 53 -0.38 -1.27 12.58
C ALA A 53 0.39 -0.05 13.13
N LYS A 54 1.00 -0.15 14.32
CA LYS A 54 1.85 0.91 14.90
C LYS A 54 3.27 0.80 14.35
N GLN A 55 3.79 -0.42 14.28
CA GLN A 55 5.13 -0.72 13.78
C GLN A 55 5.27 -0.35 12.29
N VAL A 56 4.27 -0.60 11.45
CA VAL A 56 4.29 -0.19 10.02
C VAL A 56 4.17 1.32 9.79
N LYS A 57 4.06 2.14 10.84
CA LYS A 57 4.17 3.60 10.76
C LYS A 57 5.53 4.11 11.26
N ASN A 58 6.35 3.23 11.85
CA ASN A 58 7.67 3.59 12.36
C ASN A 58 8.69 3.54 11.21
N ILE A 59 8.95 4.70 10.61
CA ILE A 59 9.86 4.87 9.46
C ILE A 59 11.27 4.28 9.75
N PRO A 60 11.93 4.56 10.90
CA PRO A 60 13.20 3.91 11.24
C PRO A 60 13.14 2.38 11.23
N LEU A 61 12.10 1.80 11.84
CA LEU A 61 11.92 0.35 11.93
C LEU A 61 11.75 -0.28 10.53
N ILE A 62 10.90 0.32 9.69
CA ILE A 62 10.68 -0.14 8.31
C ILE A 62 11.97 -0.04 7.50
N THR A 63 12.67 1.08 7.60
CA THR A 63 13.94 1.29 6.89
C THR A 63 14.97 0.24 7.30
N GLN A 64 15.07 -0.09 8.60
CA GLN A 64 15.96 -1.12 9.09
C GLN A 64 15.56 -2.52 8.60
N HIS A 65 14.26 -2.82 8.56
CA HIS A 65 13.75 -4.10 8.07
C HIS A 65 14.13 -4.29 6.59
N PHE A 66 13.83 -3.32 5.73
CA PHE A 66 14.10 -3.39 4.29
C PHE A 66 15.60 -3.40 3.93
N LYS A 67 16.48 -2.85 4.78
CA LYS A 67 17.94 -3.00 4.60
C LYS A 67 18.42 -4.46 4.61
N LYS A 68 17.66 -5.38 5.21
CA LYS A 68 17.96 -6.82 5.22
C LYS A 68 17.54 -7.53 3.93
N PHE A 69 16.70 -6.90 3.12
CA PHE A 69 16.07 -7.45 1.91
C PHE A 69 16.74 -6.93 0.63
N LYS A 70 18.08 -6.79 0.62
CA LYS A 70 18.84 -6.12 -0.46
C LYS A 70 18.55 -6.68 -1.87
N ASP A 71 18.15 -7.95 -1.96
CA ASP A 71 17.93 -8.68 -3.21
C ASP A 71 16.48 -9.11 -3.45
N GLU A 72 15.51 -8.57 -2.68
CA GLU A 72 14.10 -8.95 -2.84
C GLU A 72 13.30 -7.98 -3.74
N PRO A 73 12.25 -8.47 -4.43
CA PRO A 73 11.52 -7.73 -5.48
C PRO A 73 10.88 -6.43 -4.98
N TYR A 74 10.59 -6.32 -3.69
CA TYR A 74 9.93 -5.18 -3.07
C TYR A 74 10.90 -4.13 -2.50
N LYS A 75 12.21 -4.23 -2.74
CA LYS A 75 13.20 -3.31 -2.15
C LYS A 75 12.97 -1.84 -2.50
N GLU A 76 12.38 -1.52 -3.65
CA GLU A 76 12.11 -0.13 -4.02
C GLU A 76 10.79 0.41 -3.41
N PHE A 77 9.89 -0.48 -2.97
CA PHE A 77 8.60 -0.08 -2.43
C PHE A 77 8.73 0.70 -1.11
N HIS A 78 9.69 0.38 -0.23
CA HIS A 78 9.80 1.09 1.06
C HIS A 78 10.03 2.60 0.91
N ARG A 79 10.78 3.03 -0.13
CA ARG A 79 11.02 4.45 -0.41
C ARG A 79 9.74 5.14 -0.83
N PHE A 80 8.96 4.48 -1.68
CA PHE A 80 7.64 4.94 -2.05
C PHE A 80 6.75 5.00 -0.80
N TYR A 81 6.64 3.90 -0.05
CA TYR A 81 5.83 3.80 1.17
C TYR A 81 6.09 4.94 2.18
N ILE A 82 7.36 5.26 2.44
CA ILE A 82 7.73 6.39 3.31
C ILE A 82 7.20 7.72 2.76
N LYS A 83 7.31 7.96 1.45
CA LYS A 83 6.80 9.19 0.82
C LYS A 83 5.28 9.30 0.93
N ILE A 84 4.53 8.20 0.72
CA ILE A 84 3.06 8.22 0.76
C ILE A 84 2.52 8.40 2.18
N LEU A 85 3.26 7.99 3.22
CA LEU A 85 2.87 8.25 4.60
C LEU A 85 2.99 9.72 5.00
N ASP A 86 3.90 10.46 4.39
CA ASP A 86 4.24 11.85 4.74
C ASP A 86 3.53 12.89 3.84
N SER A 87 2.87 12.43 2.78
CA SER A 87 2.34 13.29 1.74
C SER A 87 0.85 13.62 1.87
N GLU A 88 0.52 14.89 1.68
CA GLU A 88 -0.84 15.35 1.37
C GLU A 88 -1.09 15.22 -0.15
N TYR A 89 -1.29 13.99 -0.63
CA TYR A 89 -1.55 13.76 -2.05
C TYR A 89 -3.00 14.06 -2.42
N ASN A 90 -3.21 15.22 -3.05
CA ASN A 90 -4.53 15.79 -3.29
C ASN A 90 -4.87 15.92 -4.80
N SER A 91 -4.16 15.20 -5.68
CA SER A 91 -4.41 15.25 -7.13
C SER A 91 -4.68 13.87 -7.72
N LEU A 92 -5.47 13.86 -8.80
CA LEU A 92 -5.85 12.66 -9.53
C LEU A 92 -4.62 11.91 -10.06
N GLN A 93 -3.72 12.61 -10.77
CA GLN A 93 -2.54 12.00 -11.36
C GLN A 93 -1.64 11.31 -10.32
N VAL A 94 -1.43 11.96 -9.17
CA VAL A 94 -0.62 11.39 -8.09
C VAL A 94 -1.31 10.17 -7.49
N SER A 95 -2.63 10.23 -7.31
CA SER A 95 -3.41 9.12 -6.79
C SER A 95 -3.42 7.91 -7.71
N THR A 96 -3.52 8.11 -9.03
CA THR A 96 -3.43 7.05 -10.03
C THR A 96 -2.05 6.38 -10.04
N ASN A 97 -0.97 7.18 -9.97
CA ASN A 97 0.39 6.63 -9.90
C ASN A 97 0.62 5.83 -8.60
N ALA A 98 0.08 6.33 -7.49
CA ALA A 98 0.16 5.65 -6.21
C ALA A 98 -0.63 4.35 -6.21
N LEU A 99 -1.85 4.35 -6.77
CA LEU A 99 -2.69 3.17 -6.93
C LEU A 99 -1.97 2.06 -7.68
N LYS A 100 -1.37 2.38 -8.84
CA LYS A 100 -0.60 1.41 -9.63
C LYS A 100 0.54 0.79 -8.81
N THR A 101 1.34 1.64 -8.16
CA THR A 101 2.50 1.20 -7.37
C THR A 101 2.09 0.30 -6.19
N VAL A 102 1.00 0.65 -5.49
CA VAL A 102 0.48 -0.17 -4.38
C VAL A 102 -0.13 -1.47 -4.88
N THR A 103 -0.80 -1.46 -6.04
CA THR A 103 -1.37 -2.67 -6.64
C THR A 103 -0.29 -3.67 -7.02
N ASP A 104 0.77 -3.21 -7.68
CA ASP A 104 1.93 -4.05 -8.03
C ASP A 104 2.58 -4.65 -6.77
N PHE A 105 2.72 -3.86 -5.70
CA PHE A 105 3.24 -4.35 -4.43
C PHE A 105 2.33 -5.38 -3.75
N VAL A 106 1.01 -5.16 -3.72
CA VAL A 106 0.05 -6.13 -3.16
C VAL A 106 0.13 -7.47 -3.91
N ASN A 107 0.22 -7.42 -5.24
CA ASN A 107 0.37 -8.63 -6.06
C ASN A 107 1.67 -9.38 -5.72
N GLN A 108 2.80 -8.67 -5.61
CA GLN A 108 4.08 -9.29 -5.23
C GLN A 108 4.05 -9.93 -3.84
N VAL A 109 3.42 -9.29 -2.85
CA VAL A 109 3.29 -9.86 -1.50
C VAL A 109 2.43 -11.12 -1.52
N GLU A 110 1.37 -11.13 -2.35
CA GLU A 110 0.53 -12.32 -2.52
C GLU A 110 1.26 -13.47 -3.22
N GLU A 111 1.96 -13.21 -4.32
CA GLU A 111 2.75 -14.21 -5.04
C GLU A 111 3.79 -14.85 -4.11
N ASN A 112 4.52 -14.04 -3.33
CA ASN A 112 5.48 -14.53 -2.33
C ASN A 112 4.84 -15.38 -1.22
N ARG A 113 3.55 -15.22 -0.94
CA ARG A 113 2.80 -16.07 0.00
C ARG A 113 2.49 -17.44 -0.61
N GLN A 114 2.17 -17.49 -1.90
CA GLN A 114 1.78 -18.72 -2.59
C GLN A 114 2.98 -19.64 -2.91
N VAL A 115 4.19 -19.11 -2.94
CA VAL A 115 5.44 -19.86 -3.20
C VAL A 115 6.01 -20.54 -1.93
N LYS A 116 5.45 -20.26 -0.74
CA LYS A 116 5.83 -20.91 0.54
C LYS A 116 4.87 -22.03 0.93
#